data_AF-A0A830HX70-F1
#
_entry.id   AF-A0A830HX70-F1
#
_cell.length_a   1.000
_cell.length_b   1.000
_cell.length_c   1.000
_cell.angle_alpha   90.00
_cell.angle_beta   90.00
_cell.angle_gamma   90.00
#
_symmetry.space_group_name_H-M   'P 1'
#
loop_
_entity.id
_entity.type
_entity.pdbx_description
1 polymer ?
#
loop_
_entity_poly.entity_id
_entity_poly.type
_entity_poly.pdbx_seq_one_letter_code
_entity_poly.pdbx_strand_id
1 'polypeptide(L)'
;MGQQGVGATRCEQRRRAVLASRAFCRCVLARTLREHGLGEWEPAELPLSRDKNGKPALNISSTGKGNVAFSVSHTTGLLACAVSLGGRTVGVDIENGDRALRGSPEDRARRLFSQDEADDVARRGNGAFLEKWTLKEAYLKATGEGINARRRLRDVTFTYEPLTWHDEDGYAGVGVRVNDASPPKAFADILSLRWGVHLTHLLALEHVMAVCVLDDDRADDYKSEYEMPHLLEPQMWLTDTLATAHGRDAFVK
;
A
#
# COMPACT_ATOMS: atom_id res chain seq x y z
N MET A 1 25.63 15.32 33.34
CA MET A 1 25.00 13.98 33.33
C MET A 1 23.58 14.13 32.80
N GLY A 2 23.12 13.60 31.67
CA GLY A 2 23.68 12.84 30.57
C GLY A 2 22.55 12.67 29.55
N GLN A 3 22.52 13.47 28.48
CA GLN A 3 21.54 13.38 27.38
C GLN A 3 21.88 12.23 26.38
N GLN A 4 22.39 11.11 26.88
CA GLN A 4 22.74 9.92 26.09
C GLN A 4 21.78 8.79 26.46
N GLY A 5 20.61 8.72 25.83
CA GLY A 5 19.65 7.63 26.08
C GLY A 5 18.42 7.60 25.15
N VAL A 6 17.91 8.76 24.73
CA VAL A 6 16.66 8.86 23.95
C VAL A 6 16.84 8.52 22.45
N GLY A 7 18.04 8.73 21.90
CA GLY A 7 18.32 8.45 20.48
C GLY A 7 18.52 6.96 20.16
N ALA A 8 19.09 6.20 21.10
CA ALA A 8 19.34 4.77 20.93
C ALA A 8 18.04 3.95 20.94
N THR A 9 17.10 4.29 21.82
CA THR A 9 15.80 3.62 21.92
C THR A 9 14.93 3.85 20.68
N ARG A 10 14.93 5.06 20.10
CA ARG A 10 14.19 5.36 18.86
C ARG A 10 14.72 4.59 17.65
N CYS A 11 16.04 4.45 17.55
CA CYS A 11 16.67 3.66 16.49
C CYS A 11 16.29 2.18 16.61
N GLU A 12 16.31 1.65 17.83
CA GLU A 12 15.93 0.27 18.11
C GLU A 12 14.44 0.01 17.85
N GLN A 13 13.54 0.90 18.28
CA GLN A 13 12.11 0.83 17.97
C GLN A 13 11.86 0.81 16.46
N ARG A 14 12.54 1.67 15.70
CA ARG A 14 12.44 1.68 14.24
C ARG A 14 12.96 0.38 13.61
N ARG A 15 14.07 -0.16 14.12
CA ARG A 15 14.60 -1.44 13.67
C ARG A 15 13.61 -2.58 13.95
N ARG A 16 13.01 -2.62 15.14
CA ARG A 16 11.99 -3.60 15.52
C ARG A 16 10.75 -3.51 14.61
N ALA A 17 10.24 -2.31 14.35
CA ALA A 17 9.11 -2.12 13.45
C ALA A 17 9.40 -2.62 12.02
N VAL A 18 10.61 -2.35 11.50
CA VAL A 18 11.03 -2.85 10.17
C VAL A 18 11.12 -4.38 10.15
N LEU A 19 11.64 -5.00 11.21
CA LEU A 19 11.73 -6.46 11.31
C LEU A 19 10.34 -7.10 11.45
N ALA A 20 9.47 -6.53 12.28
CA ALA A 20 8.09 -6.97 12.46
C ALA A 20 7.30 -6.87 11.15
N SER A 21 7.42 -5.75 10.43
CA SER A 21 6.81 -5.56 9.11
C SER A 21 7.27 -6.62 8.10
N ARG A 22 8.57 -6.98 8.11
CA ARG A 22 9.10 -8.04 7.24
C ARG A 22 8.60 -9.43 7.64
N ALA A 23 8.56 -9.74 8.93
CA ALA A 23 8.06 -11.03 9.42
C ALA A 23 6.56 -11.18 9.10
N PHE A 24 5.76 -10.14 9.38
CA PHE A 24 4.34 -10.09 9.05
C PHE A 24 4.09 -10.32 7.56
N CYS A 25 4.77 -9.58 6.69
CA CYS A 25 4.66 -9.75 5.24
C CYS A 25 4.99 -11.18 4.79
N ARG A 26 6.04 -11.80 5.35
CA ARG A 26 6.40 -13.18 5.02
C ARG A 26 5.34 -14.18 5.48
N CYS A 27 4.76 -14.00 6.67
CA CYS A 27 3.66 -14.85 7.15
C CYS A 27 2.41 -14.72 6.28
N VAL A 28 2.02 -13.49 5.94
CA VAL A 28 0.90 -13.19 5.05
C VAL A 28 1.10 -13.87 3.69
N LEU A 29 2.27 -13.67 3.06
CA LEU A 29 2.57 -14.29 1.77
C LEU A 29 2.53 -15.82 1.83
N ALA A 30 3.19 -16.44 2.81
CA ALA A 30 3.19 -17.89 2.94
C ALA A 30 1.77 -18.46 3.11
N ARG A 31 0.95 -17.78 3.92
CA ARG A 31 -0.47 -18.14 4.10
C ARG A 31 -1.26 -18.00 2.80
N THR A 32 -1.20 -16.83 2.14
CA THR A 32 -1.92 -16.58 0.89
C THR A 32 -1.53 -17.58 -0.20
N LEU A 33 -0.23 -17.87 -0.37
CA LEU A 33 0.24 -18.83 -1.38
C LEU A 33 -0.29 -20.25 -1.13
N ARG A 34 -0.33 -20.68 0.13
CA ARG A 34 -0.89 -21.98 0.53
C ARG A 34 -2.40 -22.04 0.28
N GLU A 35 -3.14 -21.02 0.72
CA GLU A 35 -4.60 -20.95 0.58
C GLU A 35 -5.05 -20.99 -0.90
N HIS A 36 -4.26 -20.40 -1.79
CA HIS A 36 -4.55 -20.38 -3.23
C HIS A 36 -3.84 -21.47 -4.04
N GLY A 37 -3.20 -22.45 -3.39
CA GLY A 37 -2.55 -23.59 -4.05
C GLY A 37 -1.37 -23.21 -4.98
N LEU A 38 -0.74 -22.06 -4.73
CA LEU A 38 0.40 -21.52 -5.48
C LEU A 38 1.74 -22.06 -4.99
N GLY A 39 1.74 -22.69 -3.81
CA GLY A 39 2.84 -23.46 -3.24
C GLY A 39 2.92 -23.32 -1.73
N GLU A 40 3.76 -24.15 -1.12
CA GLU A 40 3.97 -24.16 0.33
C GLU A 40 5.42 -23.77 0.63
N TRP A 41 5.57 -22.72 1.44
CA TRP A 41 6.86 -22.25 1.90
C TRP A 41 6.78 -21.90 3.38
N GLU A 42 7.85 -22.19 4.11
CA GLU A 42 8.06 -21.54 5.38
C GLU A 42 8.24 -20.03 5.16
N PRO A 43 7.70 -19.16 6.04
CA PRO A 43 7.84 -17.71 5.88
C PRO A 43 9.30 -17.31 5.65
N ALA A 44 10.26 -17.91 6.36
CA ALA A 44 11.69 -17.62 6.24
C ALA A 44 12.31 -18.03 4.88
N GLU A 45 11.69 -18.94 4.15
CA GLU A 45 12.22 -19.53 2.91
C GLU A 45 11.59 -18.96 1.64
N LEU A 46 10.59 -18.09 1.78
CA LEU A 46 9.99 -17.41 0.63
C LEU A 46 11.04 -16.78 -0.31
N PRO A 47 10.95 -17.04 -1.63
CA PRO A 47 11.91 -16.59 -2.64
C PRO A 47 11.71 -15.10 -2.95
N LEU A 48 12.01 -14.24 -1.98
CA LEU A 48 11.93 -12.79 -2.12
C LEU A 48 13.17 -12.23 -2.80
N SER A 49 12.95 -11.35 -3.76
CA SER A 49 13.98 -10.55 -4.45
C SER A 49 13.69 -9.06 -4.30
N ARG A 50 14.49 -8.21 -4.95
CA ARG A 50 14.24 -6.78 -5.09
C ARG A 50 14.33 -6.39 -6.55
N ASP A 51 13.45 -5.49 -6.97
CA ASP A 51 13.54 -4.88 -8.29
C ASP A 51 14.62 -3.80 -8.36
N LYS A 52 14.76 -3.17 -9.53
CA LYS A 52 15.72 -2.08 -9.80
C LYS A 52 15.56 -0.85 -8.89
N ASN A 53 14.38 -0.66 -8.31
CA ASN A 53 14.03 0.45 -7.43
C ASN A 53 14.03 0.04 -5.95
N GLY A 54 14.43 -1.21 -5.66
CA GLY A 54 14.50 -1.77 -4.31
C GLY A 54 13.17 -2.28 -3.76
N LYS A 55 12.08 -2.27 -4.55
CA LYS A 55 10.78 -2.82 -4.15
C LYS A 55 10.91 -4.34 -4.00
N PRO A 56 10.49 -4.91 -2.86
CA PRO A 56 10.44 -6.37 -2.70
C PRO A 56 9.53 -7.01 -3.75
N ALA A 57 9.95 -8.14 -4.30
CA ALA A 57 9.18 -8.95 -5.24
C ALA A 57 9.25 -10.42 -4.85
N LEU A 58 8.24 -11.21 -5.22
CA LEU A 58 8.18 -12.64 -4.97
C LEU A 58 8.45 -13.39 -6.27
N ASN A 59 9.44 -14.26 -6.29
CA ASN A 59 9.77 -15.07 -7.46
C ASN A 59 9.30 -16.52 -7.28
N ILE A 60 8.09 -16.80 -7.73
CA ILE A 60 7.52 -18.15 -7.77
C ILE A 60 7.36 -18.68 -9.20
N SER A 61 8.09 -18.12 -10.16
CA SER A 61 8.01 -18.53 -11.58
C SER A 61 8.21 -20.04 -11.79
N SER A 62 8.98 -20.69 -10.93
CA SER A 62 9.19 -22.14 -10.94
C SER A 62 7.94 -22.98 -10.68
N THR A 63 6.87 -22.40 -10.12
CA THR A 63 5.61 -23.13 -9.90
C THR A 63 4.70 -23.14 -11.12
N GLY A 64 5.01 -22.34 -12.16
CA GLY A 64 4.15 -22.16 -13.33
C GLY A 64 2.80 -21.52 -13.02
N LYS A 65 2.58 -21.08 -11.77
CA LYS A 65 1.30 -20.58 -11.27
C LYS A 65 1.40 -19.11 -10.87
N GLY A 66 1.09 -18.24 -11.83
CA GLY A 66 0.70 -16.84 -11.61
C GLY A 66 1.79 -15.85 -11.16
N ASN A 67 1.52 -14.58 -11.42
CA ASN A 67 2.28 -13.44 -10.91
C ASN A 67 1.62 -12.93 -9.62
N VAL A 68 2.41 -12.85 -8.54
CA VAL A 68 1.99 -12.35 -7.23
C VAL A 68 2.69 -11.02 -6.97
N ALA A 69 1.91 -9.95 -6.87
CA ALA A 69 2.40 -8.66 -6.41
C ALA A 69 2.04 -8.47 -4.94
N PHE A 70 2.91 -7.79 -4.20
CA PHE A 70 2.59 -7.39 -2.84
C PHE A 70 3.17 -6.03 -2.51
N SER A 71 2.60 -5.43 -1.48
CA SER A 71 3.07 -4.18 -0.90
C SER A 71 2.93 -4.24 0.61
N VAL A 72 3.81 -3.52 1.31
CA VAL A 72 3.81 -3.46 2.76
C VAL A 72 3.98 -2.01 3.20
N SER A 73 3.25 -1.61 4.23
CA SER A 73 3.46 -0.34 4.91
C SER A 73 3.40 -0.52 6.42
N HIS A 74 3.99 0.43 7.14
CA HIS A 74 3.91 0.47 8.59
C HIS A 74 3.92 1.92 9.07
N THR A 75 3.20 2.14 10.16
CA THR A 75 3.21 3.38 10.92
C THR A 75 3.19 3.04 12.40
N THR A 76 3.13 4.04 13.27
CA THR A 76 3.05 3.78 14.71
C THR A 76 1.77 2.99 15.01
N GLY A 77 1.89 1.84 15.66
CA GLY A 77 0.76 1.01 16.06
C GLY A 77 0.23 0.07 14.98
N LEU A 78 0.61 0.19 13.71
CA LEU A 78 0.01 -0.64 12.64
C LEU A 78 0.99 -1.07 11.54
N LEU A 79 0.80 -2.30 11.08
CA LEU A 79 1.40 -2.90 9.89
C LEU A 79 0.28 -3.23 8.90
N ALA A 80 0.52 -2.92 7.62
CA ALA A 80 -0.39 -3.27 6.53
C ALA A 80 0.36 -4.07 5.46
N CYS A 81 -0.26 -5.12 4.94
CA CYS A 81 0.23 -5.87 3.78
C CYS A 81 -0.91 -6.11 2.80
N ALA A 82 -0.70 -5.72 1.54
CA ALA A 82 -1.61 -5.99 0.45
C ALA A 82 -0.98 -7.01 -0.50
N VAL A 83 -1.74 -8.02 -0.91
CA VAL A 83 -1.32 -9.07 -1.84
C VAL A 83 -2.30 -9.10 -3.00
N SER A 84 -1.79 -9.04 -4.23
CA SER A 84 -2.59 -9.15 -5.43
C SER A 84 -2.13 -10.35 -6.24
N LEU A 85 -3.11 -11.10 -6.74
CA LEU A 85 -2.95 -12.32 -7.50
C LEU A 85 -3.43 -12.05 -8.94
N GLY A 86 -2.94 -12.82 -9.91
CA GLY A 86 -3.35 -12.68 -11.30
C GLY A 86 -2.70 -11.50 -12.04
N GLY A 87 -1.49 -11.08 -11.64
CA GLY A 87 -0.66 -10.20 -12.47
C GLY A 87 -0.87 -8.69 -12.34
N ARG A 88 -1.82 -8.24 -11.52
CA ARG A 88 -1.97 -6.81 -11.21
C ARG A 88 -0.87 -6.35 -10.27
N THR A 89 -0.55 -5.06 -10.34
CA THR A 89 0.34 -4.45 -9.37
C THR A 89 -0.46 -3.85 -8.21
N VAL A 90 0.10 -3.92 -7.01
CA VAL A 90 -0.53 -3.39 -5.79
C VAL A 90 0.44 -2.54 -4.99
N GLY A 91 -0.10 -1.50 -4.36
CA GLY A 91 0.59 -0.60 -3.43
C GLY A 91 -0.28 -0.31 -2.22
N VAL A 92 0.27 -0.41 -1.01
CA VAL A 92 -0.44 -0.02 0.23
C VAL A 92 0.36 1.02 0.98
N ASP A 93 -0.33 2.03 1.50
CA ASP A 93 0.23 2.96 2.47
C ASP A 93 -0.70 3.19 3.66
N ILE A 94 -0.12 3.44 4.82
CA ILE A 94 -0.85 3.67 6.07
C ILE A 94 -0.12 4.74 6.89
N GLU A 95 -0.88 5.69 7.39
CA GLU A 95 -0.37 6.80 8.20
C GLU A 95 -1.22 6.96 9.47
N ASN A 96 -0.56 7.24 10.59
CA ASN A 96 -1.24 7.64 11.81
C ASN A 96 -1.79 9.07 11.62
N GLY A 97 -3.09 9.27 11.86
CA GLY A 97 -3.82 10.52 11.64
C GLY A 97 -3.33 11.67 12.54
N ASP A 98 -2.83 11.32 13.73
CA ASP A 98 -2.26 12.25 14.69
C ASP A 98 -0.76 12.52 14.48
N ARG A 99 -0.19 11.96 13.41
CA ARG A 99 1.21 12.17 13.10
C ARG A 99 1.49 13.66 12.87
N ALA A 100 2.24 14.24 13.79
CA ALA A 100 2.78 15.57 13.63
C ALA A 100 3.78 15.64 12.46
N LEU A 101 3.48 16.44 11.45
CA LEU A 101 4.44 16.74 10.38
C LEU A 101 5.53 17.64 10.92
N ARG A 102 6.76 17.42 10.42
CA ARG A 102 7.83 18.39 10.61
C ARG A 102 7.61 19.55 9.64
N GLY A 103 7.26 20.72 10.19
CA GLY A 103 6.96 21.93 9.42
C GLY A 103 5.48 22.03 8.99
N SER A 104 5.17 23.06 8.20
CA SER A 104 3.81 23.35 7.76
C SER A 104 3.31 22.28 6.77
N PRO A 105 2.11 21.69 7.00
CA PRO A 105 1.44 20.83 6.01
C PRO A 105 1.28 21.53 4.66
N GLU A 106 0.99 22.83 4.68
CA GLU A 106 0.75 23.64 3.48
C GLU A 106 2.03 23.82 2.67
N ASP A 107 3.15 24.16 3.32
CA ASP A 107 4.45 24.32 2.65
C ASP A 107 4.88 23.03 1.94
N ARG A 108 4.58 21.89 2.57
CA ARG A 108 4.86 20.58 2.01
C ARG A 108 3.92 20.26 0.85
N ALA A 109 2.62 20.52 1.01
CA ALA A 109 1.63 20.31 -0.04
C ALA A 109 1.96 21.14 -1.28
N ARG A 110 2.30 22.43 -1.13
CA ARG A 110 2.72 23.30 -2.24
C ARG A 110 3.95 22.78 -3.00
N ARG A 111 4.79 21.94 -2.39
CA ARG A 111 5.97 21.34 -3.04
C ARG A 111 5.65 20.01 -3.71
N LEU A 112 4.72 19.23 -3.16
CA LEU A 112 4.53 17.82 -3.50
C LEU A 112 3.22 17.54 -4.25
N PHE A 113 2.21 18.38 -4.09
CA PHE A 113 0.85 18.13 -4.57
C PHE A 113 0.45 19.14 -5.67
N SER A 114 -0.67 18.88 -6.35
CA SER A 114 -1.24 19.84 -7.28
C SER A 114 -1.69 21.12 -6.55
N GLN A 115 -1.99 22.18 -7.29
CA GLN A 115 -2.43 23.44 -6.68
C GLN A 115 -3.75 23.25 -5.90
N ASP A 116 -4.74 22.61 -6.52
CA ASP A 116 -6.04 22.35 -5.89
C ASP A 116 -5.92 21.49 -4.63
N GLU A 117 -5.05 20.48 -4.66
CA GLU A 117 -4.73 19.65 -3.51
C GLU A 117 -4.05 20.44 -2.39
N ALA A 118 -3.13 21.35 -2.74
CA ALA A 118 -2.45 22.20 -1.79
C ALA A 118 -3.40 23.22 -1.14
N ASP A 119 -4.33 23.77 -1.92
CA ASP A 119 -5.36 24.68 -1.42
C ASP A 119 -6.34 23.95 -0.48
N ASP A 120 -6.65 22.68 -0.77
CA ASP A 120 -7.44 21.85 0.15
C ASP A 120 -6.69 21.57 1.46
N VAL A 121 -5.38 21.30 1.41
CA VAL A 121 -4.54 21.16 2.61
C VAL A 121 -4.48 22.46 3.40
N ALA A 122 -4.43 23.63 2.75
CA ALA A 122 -4.46 24.91 3.44
C ALA A 122 -5.79 25.15 4.19
N ARG A 123 -6.91 24.66 3.65
CA ARG A 123 -8.22 24.77 4.32
C ARG A 123 -8.42 23.75 5.45
N ARG A 124 -8.01 22.50 5.24
CA ARG A 124 -8.32 21.36 6.13
C ARG A 124 -7.16 20.92 7.02
N GLY A 125 -5.97 21.46 6.81
CA GLY A 125 -4.78 21.22 7.62
C GLY A 125 -4.20 19.81 7.47
N ASN A 126 -3.66 19.30 8.58
CA ASN A 126 -2.83 18.09 8.60
C ASN A 126 -3.55 16.83 8.11
N GLY A 127 -4.81 16.63 8.47
CA GLY A 127 -5.58 15.45 8.06
C GLY A 127 -5.67 15.31 6.54
N ALA A 128 -6.00 16.41 5.85
CA ALA A 128 -6.05 16.44 4.39
C ALA A 128 -4.68 16.22 3.74
N PHE A 129 -3.59 16.62 4.40
CA PHE A 129 -2.24 16.30 3.93
C PHE A 129 -1.98 14.80 4.01
N LEU A 130 -2.29 14.18 5.16
CA LEU A 130 -2.06 12.75 5.38
C LEU A 130 -2.91 11.88 4.45
N GLU A 131 -4.18 12.24 4.22
CA GLU A 131 -5.05 11.58 3.24
C GLU A 131 -4.39 11.53 1.84
N LYS A 132 -4.01 12.71 1.32
CA LYS A 132 -3.40 12.83 -0.01
C LYS A 132 -2.04 12.19 -0.10
N TRP A 133 -1.24 12.31 0.96
CA TRP A 133 0.06 11.68 1.07
C TRP A 133 -0.06 10.16 0.99
N THR A 134 -1.01 9.58 1.72
CA THR A 134 -1.23 8.13 1.77
C THR A 134 -1.68 7.59 0.42
N LEU A 135 -2.60 8.28 -0.27
CA LEU A 135 -3.00 7.97 -1.65
C LEU A 135 -1.79 7.96 -2.61
N LYS A 136 -0.97 9.00 -2.55
CA LYS A 136 0.20 9.17 -3.43
C LYS A 136 1.30 8.14 -3.18
N GLU A 137 1.60 7.82 -1.93
CA GLU A 137 2.59 6.77 -1.61
C GLU A 137 2.07 5.38 -1.95
N ALA A 138 0.77 5.10 -1.78
CA ALA A 138 0.17 3.86 -2.25
C ALA A 138 0.30 3.72 -3.78
N TYR A 139 0.02 4.80 -4.52
CA TYR A 139 0.22 4.85 -5.98
C TYR A 139 1.67 4.58 -6.39
N LEU A 140 2.64 5.31 -5.81
CA LEU A 140 4.07 5.12 -6.10
C LEU A 140 4.57 3.70 -5.77
N LYS A 141 4.00 3.10 -4.73
CA LYS A 141 4.29 1.71 -4.37
C LYS A 141 3.70 0.75 -5.39
N ALA A 142 2.51 1.00 -5.93
CA ALA A 142 1.90 0.17 -6.96
C ALA A 142 2.74 0.21 -8.25
N THR A 143 3.05 1.42 -8.75
CA THR A 143 3.87 1.62 -9.96
C THR A 143 5.32 1.17 -9.82
N GLY A 144 5.84 1.11 -8.58
CA GLY A 144 7.21 0.72 -8.28
C GLY A 144 8.25 1.78 -8.62
N GLU A 145 7.87 3.03 -8.86
CA GLU A 145 8.80 4.11 -9.25
C GLU A 145 9.67 4.61 -8.09
N GLY A 146 9.26 4.35 -6.85
CA GLY A 146 10.02 4.67 -5.65
C GLY A 146 10.16 6.18 -5.35
N ILE A 147 11.07 6.49 -4.41
CA ILE A 147 11.25 7.85 -3.85
C ILE A 147 11.64 8.89 -4.91
N ASN A 148 12.30 8.47 -5.99
CA ASN A 148 12.78 9.36 -7.04
C ASN A 148 11.65 10.00 -7.86
N ALA A 149 10.47 9.37 -7.88
CA ALA A 149 9.29 9.90 -8.56
C ALA A 149 8.52 10.95 -7.74
N ARG A 150 8.96 11.30 -6.52
CA ARG A 150 8.28 12.30 -5.68
C ARG A 150 8.09 13.67 -6.33
N ARG A 151 8.91 14.01 -7.33
CA ARG A 151 8.75 15.26 -8.10
C ARG A 151 7.54 15.24 -9.04
N ARG A 152 7.09 14.06 -9.49
CA ARG A 152 5.89 13.87 -10.32
C ARG A 152 4.59 13.86 -9.52
N LEU A 153 4.65 13.81 -8.19
CA LEU A 153 3.44 13.74 -7.36
C LEU A 153 2.49 14.93 -7.55
N ARG A 154 2.95 16.04 -8.15
CA ARG A 154 2.10 17.17 -8.53
C ARG A 154 1.19 16.87 -9.73
N ASP A 155 1.62 15.95 -10.59
CA ASP A 155 0.96 15.59 -11.85
C ASP A 155 0.01 14.40 -11.68
N VAL A 156 0.05 13.76 -10.51
CA VAL A 156 -0.85 12.69 -10.09
C VAL A 156 -1.92 13.26 -9.17
N THR A 157 -3.16 13.30 -9.59
CA THR A 157 -4.29 13.79 -8.79
C THR A 157 -5.33 12.70 -8.57
N PHE A 158 -6.31 12.98 -7.71
CA PHE A 158 -7.30 11.99 -7.29
C PHE A 158 -8.71 12.55 -7.39
N THR A 159 -9.61 11.77 -7.98
CA THR A 159 -11.04 12.06 -8.01
C THR A 159 -11.76 11.06 -7.11
N TYR A 160 -12.44 11.57 -6.08
CA TYR A 160 -13.25 10.75 -5.19
C TYR A 160 -14.52 10.31 -5.92
N GLU A 161 -14.76 9.01 -5.94
CA GLU A 161 -15.97 8.43 -6.49
C GLU A 161 -17.02 8.32 -5.37
N PRO A 162 -18.32 8.44 -5.69
CA PRO A 162 -19.39 8.35 -4.69
C PRO A 162 -19.56 6.93 -4.12
N LEU A 163 -18.73 5.97 -4.52
CA LEU A 163 -18.80 4.60 -4.05
C LEU A 163 -18.18 4.49 -2.66
N THR A 164 -19.04 4.47 -1.64
CA THR A 164 -18.70 4.05 -0.28
C THR A 164 -19.00 2.57 -0.12
N TRP A 165 -18.01 1.80 0.33
CA TRP A 165 -18.21 0.40 0.68
C TRP A 165 -18.04 0.23 2.18
N HIS A 166 -18.68 -0.81 2.72
CA HIS A 166 -18.53 -1.25 4.10
C HIS A 166 -18.19 -2.74 4.07
N ASP A 167 -17.19 -3.16 4.84
CA ASP A 167 -16.95 -4.59 5.06
C ASP A 167 -17.71 -5.12 6.30
N GLU A 168 -17.65 -6.44 6.48
CA GLU A 168 -18.32 -7.15 7.59
C GLU A 168 -17.79 -6.73 8.97
N ASP A 169 -16.57 -6.17 9.02
CA ASP A 169 -15.91 -5.68 10.24
C ASP A 169 -16.22 -4.20 10.52
N GLY A 170 -17.04 -3.55 9.68
CA GLY A 170 -17.51 -2.18 9.84
C GLY A 170 -16.53 -1.12 9.32
N TYR A 171 -15.48 -1.50 8.60
CA TYR A 171 -14.62 -0.54 7.92
C TYR A 171 -15.34 0.06 6.72
N ALA A 172 -15.23 1.38 6.58
CA ALA A 172 -15.80 2.11 5.47
C ALA A 172 -14.69 2.71 4.60
N GLY A 173 -14.77 2.51 3.29
CA GLY A 173 -13.83 3.09 2.34
C GLY A 173 -14.52 3.83 1.22
N VAL A 174 -13.76 4.69 0.55
CA VAL A 174 -14.19 5.44 -0.63
C VAL A 174 -13.36 5.00 -1.82
N GLY A 175 -14.02 4.75 -2.94
CA GLY A 175 -13.36 4.57 -4.23
C GLY A 175 -12.73 5.88 -4.71
N VAL A 176 -11.48 5.84 -5.12
CA VAL A 176 -10.73 7.00 -5.60
C VAL A 176 -10.07 6.66 -6.92
N ARG A 177 -10.38 7.43 -7.95
CA ARG A 177 -9.75 7.32 -9.26
C ARG A 177 -8.45 8.12 -9.29
N VAL A 178 -7.39 7.51 -9.81
CA VAL A 178 -6.13 8.19 -10.08
C VAL A 178 -6.19 8.89 -11.44
N ASN A 179 -5.79 10.14 -11.49
CA ASN A 179 -5.55 10.86 -12.75
C ASN A 179 -4.05 11.21 -12.80
N ASP A 180 -3.28 10.45 -13.59
CA ASP A 180 -1.87 10.74 -13.86
C ASP A 180 -1.72 11.32 -15.27
N ALA A 181 -1.22 12.55 -15.37
CA ALA A 181 -0.98 13.23 -16.65
C ALA A 181 0.22 12.66 -17.41
N SER A 182 1.06 11.84 -16.79
CA SER A 182 2.26 11.24 -17.38
C SER A 182 2.55 9.87 -16.75
N PRO A 183 1.68 8.88 -16.95
CA PRO A 183 1.81 7.56 -16.34
C PRO A 183 3.14 6.90 -16.71
N PRO A 184 3.68 6.03 -15.85
CA PRO A 184 4.93 5.35 -16.15
C PRO A 184 4.80 4.57 -17.46
N LYS A 185 5.87 4.51 -18.25
CA LYS A 185 5.85 3.88 -19.58
C LYS A 185 5.27 2.46 -19.59
N ALA A 186 5.43 1.71 -18.49
CA ALA A 186 4.84 0.37 -18.35
C ALA A 186 3.30 0.37 -18.37
N PHE A 187 2.66 1.48 -18.00
CA PHE A 187 1.21 1.68 -17.92
C PHE A 187 0.68 2.66 -18.97
N ALA A 188 1.56 3.37 -19.70
CA ALA A 188 1.17 4.41 -20.65
C ALA A 188 0.48 3.88 -21.93
N ASP A 189 0.75 2.63 -22.31
CA ASP A 189 0.19 2.00 -23.52
C ASP A 189 -1.19 1.36 -23.27
N ILE A 190 -1.72 1.45 -22.04
CA ILE A 190 -2.93 0.75 -21.61
C ILE A 190 -4.13 1.73 -21.63
N LEU A 191 -4.90 1.69 -22.71
CA LEU A 191 -6.00 2.63 -23.00
C LEU A 191 -7.28 2.41 -22.17
N SER A 192 -7.34 1.37 -21.33
CA SER A 192 -8.56 0.92 -20.66
C SER A 192 -8.52 0.93 -19.13
N LEU A 193 -7.42 1.41 -18.52
CA LEU A 193 -7.16 1.23 -17.11
C LEU A 193 -8.33 1.70 -16.21
N ARG A 194 -8.97 0.73 -15.56
CA ARG A 194 -9.90 0.95 -14.44
C ARG A 194 -9.08 1.05 -13.17
N TRP A 195 -8.56 2.24 -12.88
CA TRP A 195 -7.76 2.49 -11.69
C TRP A 195 -8.67 2.60 -10.46
N GLY A 196 -8.37 1.82 -9.43
CA GLY A 196 -8.98 1.96 -8.12
C GLY A 196 -7.90 2.20 -7.06
N VAL A 197 -8.01 3.33 -6.36
CA VAL A 197 -7.41 3.48 -5.03
C VAL A 197 -8.55 3.45 -4.03
N HIS A 198 -8.46 2.58 -3.04
CA HIS A 198 -9.39 2.58 -1.93
C HIS A 198 -8.75 3.38 -0.80
N LEU A 199 -9.44 4.43 -0.34
CA LEU A 199 -9.05 5.19 0.85
C LEU A 199 -9.99 4.81 1.99
N THR A 200 -9.42 4.34 3.09
CA THR A 200 -10.15 3.91 4.28
C THR A 200 -9.65 4.69 5.48
N HIS A 201 -10.59 5.26 6.23
CA HIS A 201 -10.32 5.88 7.52
C HIS A 201 -10.58 4.85 8.62
N LEU A 202 -9.51 4.41 9.29
CA LEU A 202 -9.59 3.51 10.44
C LEU A 202 -9.84 4.35 11.70
N LEU A 203 -11.02 4.97 11.79
CA LEU A 203 -11.33 5.98 12.80
C LEU A 203 -11.14 5.49 14.24
N ALA A 204 -11.45 4.22 14.52
CA ALA A 204 -11.23 3.60 15.84
C ALA A 204 -9.75 3.48 16.23
N LEU A 205 -8.84 3.52 15.24
CA LEU A 205 -7.40 3.40 15.44
C LEU A 205 -6.68 4.75 15.22
N GLU A 206 -7.38 5.77 14.71
CA GLU A 206 -6.81 7.06 14.32
C GLU A 206 -5.77 6.92 13.19
N HIS A 207 -6.07 6.11 12.17
CA HIS A 207 -5.21 5.95 10.98
C HIS A 207 -5.95 6.22 9.67
N VAL A 208 -5.19 6.57 8.65
CA VAL A 208 -5.64 6.61 7.26
C VAL A 208 -4.84 5.61 6.44
N MET A 209 -5.50 4.88 5.57
CA MET A 209 -4.90 3.83 4.76
C MET A 209 -5.37 3.95 3.32
N ALA A 210 -4.46 3.75 2.38
CA ALA A 210 -4.76 3.67 0.97
C ALA A 210 -4.21 2.40 0.35
N VAL A 211 -5.03 1.74 -0.48
CA VAL A 211 -4.61 0.61 -1.33
C VAL A 211 -4.82 0.99 -2.78
N CYS A 212 -3.77 0.96 -3.57
CA CYS A 212 -3.79 1.20 -5.01
C CYS A 212 -3.59 -0.12 -5.75
N VAL A 213 -4.51 -0.42 -6.67
CA VAL A 213 -4.40 -1.57 -7.59
C VAL A 213 -4.37 -1.03 -9.01
N LEU A 214 -3.38 -1.49 -9.76
CA LEU A 214 -3.26 -1.19 -11.18
C LEU A 214 -3.40 -2.48 -11.96
N ASP A 215 -4.42 -2.56 -12.80
CA ASP A 215 -4.51 -3.60 -13.81
C ASP A 215 -3.36 -3.42 -14.80
N ASP A 216 -2.67 -4.51 -15.13
CA ASP A 216 -1.75 -4.56 -16.27
C ASP A 216 -2.47 -5.34 -17.35
N ASP A 217 -2.89 -4.71 -18.45
CA ASP A 217 -3.59 -5.38 -19.56
C ASP A 217 -2.71 -6.49 -20.20
N ARG A 218 -1.41 -6.59 -19.87
CA ARG A 218 -0.58 -7.77 -20.21
C ARG A 218 -0.99 -9.04 -19.48
N ALA A 219 -1.81 -8.94 -18.42
CA ALA A 219 -2.40 -10.10 -17.74
C ALA A 219 -3.54 -10.74 -18.55
N ASP A 220 -4.02 -10.11 -19.62
CA ASP A 220 -5.06 -10.69 -20.49
C ASP A 220 -4.58 -11.91 -21.28
N ASP A 221 -3.26 -12.09 -21.49
CA ASP A 221 -2.71 -13.33 -22.07
C ASP A 221 -2.87 -14.56 -21.13
N TYR A 222 -3.19 -14.35 -19.84
CA TYR A 222 -3.48 -15.43 -18.90
C TYR A 222 -4.98 -15.82 -18.86
N LYS A 223 -5.85 -15.14 -19.62
CA LYS A 223 -7.30 -15.41 -19.64
C LYS A 223 -7.72 -16.67 -20.41
N SER A 224 -6.80 -17.44 -20.99
CA SER A 224 -7.22 -18.50 -21.94
C SER A 224 -7.57 -19.87 -21.34
N GLU A 225 -7.30 -20.20 -20.07
CA GLU A 225 -7.65 -21.57 -19.57
C GLU A 225 -8.14 -21.70 -18.12
N TYR A 226 -8.20 -20.63 -17.32
CA TYR A 226 -8.69 -20.72 -15.94
C TYR A 226 -9.56 -19.51 -15.58
N GLU A 227 -10.87 -19.65 -15.69
CA GLU A 227 -11.82 -18.72 -15.06
C GLU A 227 -11.60 -18.77 -13.54
N MET A 228 -10.91 -17.77 -13.00
CA MET A 228 -10.59 -17.64 -11.58
C MET A 228 -11.21 -16.36 -11.00
N PRO A 229 -12.55 -16.26 -10.89
CA PRO A 229 -13.26 -15.02 -10.55
C PRO A 229 -13.01 -14.52 -9.12
N HIS A 230 -12.55 -15.37 -8.20
CA HIS A 230 -12.33 -15.02 -6.78
C HIS A 230 -10.89 -14.59 -6.44
N LEU A 231 -9.97 -14.65 -7.41
CA LEU A 231 -8.54 -14.33 -7.27
C LEU A 231 -8.21 -12.87 -7.64
N LEU A 232 -9.24 -12.10 -7.93
CA LEU A 232 -9.15 -10.83 -8.65
C LEU A 232 -9.04 -9.61 -7.73
N GLU A 233 -9.53 -9.71 -6.49
CA GLU A 233 -9.45 -8.61 -5.53
C GLU A 233 -8.18 -8.71 -4.68
N PRO A 234 -7.44 -7.60 -4.47
CA PRO A 234 -6.29 -7.60 -3.59
C PRO A 234 -6.71 -8.00 -2.17
N GLN A 235 -5.98 -8.92 -1.54
CA GLN A 235 -6.18 -9.25 -0.14
C GLN A 235 -5.42 -8.27 0.74
N MET A 236 -6.10 -7.68 1.73
CA MET A 236 -5.49 -6.76 2.68
C MET A 236 -5.45 -7.36 4.10
N TRP A 237 -4.29 -7.16 4.73
CA TRP A 237 -3.97 -7.69 6.05
C TRP A 237 -3.46 -6.58 6.96
N LEU A 238 -4.06 -6.45 8.14
CA LEU A 238 -3.69 -5.48 9.16
C LEU A 238 -3.34 -6.16 10.49
N THR A 239 -2.30 -5.66 11.16
CA THR A 239 -1.98 -6.09 12.54
C THR A 239 -1.33 -4.96 13.34
N ASP A 240 -1.51 -4.98 14.67
CA ASP A 240 -0.90 -4.02 15.59
C ASP A 240 0.54 -4.43 15.94
N THR A 241 1.45 -3.46 15.87
CA THR A 241 2.87 -3.60 16.27
C THR A 241 3.08 -3.95 17.76
N LEU A 242 2.11 -3.69 18.63
CA LEU A 242 2.12 -4.03 20.06
C LEU A 242 1.47 -5.40 20.33
N ALA A 243 0.62 -5.87 19.42
CA ALA A 243 -0.07 -7.15 19.53
C ALA A 243 0.73 -8.29 18.90
N THR A 244 1.94 -8.55 19.40
CA THR A 244 2.64 -9.82 19.11
C THR A 244 2.06 -11.02 19.87
N ALA A 245 0.88 -10.87 20.52
CA ALA A 245 0.27 -11.93 21.34
C ALA A 245 -1.20 -12.24 21.03
N HIS A 246 -1.96 -11.37 20.37
CA HIS A 246 -3.40 -11.59 20.11
C HIS A 246 -3.72 -11.25 18.66
N GLY A 247 -3.61 -12.26 17.78
CA GLY A 247 -3.90 -12.17 16.36
C GLY A 247 -5.36 -11.76 16.09
N ARG A 248 -5.61 -10.45 16.00
CA ARG A 248 -6.73 -9.92 15.25
C ARG A 248 -6.23 -9.66 13.84
N ASP A 249 -6.33 -10.68 13.00
CA ASP A 249 -6.22 -10.51 11.56
C ASP A 249 -7.52 -9.81 11.12
N ALA A 250 -7.47 -8.51 10.85
CA ALA A 250 -8.59 -7.85 10.16
C ALA A 250 -8.44 -8.12 8.67
N PHE A 251 -9.41 -8.84 8.10
CA PHE A 251 -9.55 -9.08 6.68
C PHE A 251 -10.42 -7.96 6.11
N VAL A 252 -9.81 -7.02 5.41
CA VAL A 252 -10.59 -6.09 4.59
C VAL A 252 -10.63 -6.70 3.21
N LYS A 253 -11.81 -7.21 2.82
CA LYS A 253 -12.11 -7.60 1.44
C LYS A 253 -12.57 -6.37 0.67
#